data_AF-A0A1J8R0W5-F1
#
_entry.id   AF-A0A1J8R0W5-F1
#
_cell.length_a   1.000
_cell.length_b   1.000
_cell.length_c   1.000
_cell.angle_alpha   90.00
_cell.angle_beta   90.00
_cell.angle_gamma   90.00
#
_symmetry.space_group_name_H-M   'P 1'
#
loop_
_entity.id
_entity.type
_entity.pdbx_description
1 polymer ?
#
loop_
_entity_poly.entity_id
_entity_poly.type
_entity_poly.pdbx_seq_one_letter_code
_entity_poly.pdbx_strand_id
1 'polypeptide(L)'
;MADLPNPGVYNIFSTAFEDAAVVILPNQDAVRGIPQMPTMLTLTYVNRGNGICMISDTLQGRFLGINQLPDVEMTGAVYLSGEEQTWILRRVGDNYTISQEERFWFLAGLGEMIRTSPEKQQTWKFEQMG
;
A
#
# COMPACT_ATOMS: atom_id res chain seq x y z
N MET A 1 4.64 -14.09 18.13
CA MET A 1 5.38 -13.01 17.45
C MET A 1 4.67 -12.78 16.13
N ALA A 2 4.21 -11.55 15.85
CA ALA A 2 3.47 -11.28 14.61
C ALA A 2 4.40 -11.55 13.43
N ASP A 3 4.02 -12.49 12.56
CA ASP A 3 4.79 -12.82 11.36
C ASP A 3 4.51 -11.74 10.31
N LEU A 4 5.19 -10.61 10.48
CA LEU A 4 5.10 -9.44 9.62
C LEU A 4 6.40 -9.32 8.81
N PRO A 5 6.35 -8.78 7.58
CA PRO A 5 7.54 -8.60 6.75
C PRO A 5 8.61 -7.85 7.52
N ASN A 6 9.87 -8.18 7.31
CA ASN A 6 10.96 -7.40 7.89
C ASN A 6 10.96 -5.98 7.29
N PRO A 7 11.52 -4.97 7.98
CA PRO A 7 11.80 -3.70 7.33
C PRO A 7 12.71 -3.91 6.12
N GLY A 8 12.48 -3.16 5.04
CA GLY A 8 13.27 -3.32 3.81
C GLY A 8 12.58 -2.74 2.59
N VAL A 9 13.16 -2.99 1.42
CA VAL A 9 12.61 -2.59 0.13
C VAL A 9 11.80 -3.74 -0.45
N TYR A 10 10.61 -3.45 -0.97
CA TYR A 10 9.65 -4.44 -1.45
C TYR A 10 9.04 -4.03 -2.78
N ASN A 11 8.75 -5.05 -3.60
CA ASN A 11 7.62 -4.97 -4.52
C ASN A 11 6.36 -5.38 -3.75
N ILE A 12 5.29 -4.60 -3.89
CA ILE A 12 3.98 -4.92 -3.30
C ILE A 12 3.02 -5.21 -4.45
N PHE A 13 2.29 -6.31 -4.37
CA PHE A 13 1.38 -6.77 -5.41
C PHE A 13 -0.03 -6.99 -4.88
N SER A 14 -1.04 -6.60 -5.67
CA SER A 14 -2.43 -6.95 -5.42
C SER A 14 -2.65 -8.43 -5.70
N THR A 15 -3.14 -9.17 -4.71
CA THR A 15 -3.51 -10.58 -4.94
C THR A 15 -4.88 -10.71 -5.61
N ALA A 16 -5.61 -9.60 -5.80
CA ALA A 16 -6.91 -9.59 -6.43
C ALA A 16 -6.84 -9.53 -7.97
N PHE A 17 -5.71 -9.10 -8.54
CA PHE A 17 -5.56 -8.89 -9.98
C PHE A 17 -4.16 -9.27 -10.47
N GLU A 18 -3.93 -10.56 -10.77
CA GLU A 18 -2.73 -11.08 -11.47
C GLU A 18 -1.39 -10.47 -11.03
N ASP A 19 -1.18 -10.34 -9.71
CA ASP A 19 0.01 -9.68 -9.14
C ASP A 19 0.26 -8.28 -9.74
N ALA A 20 -0.78 -7.46 -9.84
CA ALA A 20 -0.67 -6.05 -10.21
C ALA A 20 0.15 -5.31 -9.15
N ALA A 21 1.27 -4.74 -9.57
CA ALA A 21 2.20 -4.06 -8.68
C ALA A 21 1.67 -2.69 -8.25
N VAL A 22 2.01 -2.29 -7.03
CA VAL A 22 1.77 -0.96 -6.47
C VAL A 22 2.76 0.03 -7.07
N VAL A 23 2.35 0.76 -8.10
CA VAL A 23 3.25 1.61 -8.89
C VAL A 23 2.90 3.08 -8.72
N ILE A 24 3.93 3.92 -8.62
CA ILE A 24 3.84 5.35 -8.85
C ILE A 24 4.42 5.65 -10.23
N LEU A 25 3.60 6.21 -11.12
CA LEU A 25 4.04 6.57 -12.47
C LEU A 25 4.87 7.86 -12.45
N PRO A 26 5.81 8.05 -13.41
CA PRO A 26 6.58 9.29 -13.52
C PRO A 26 5.68 10.52 -13.58
N ASN A 27 6.04 11.55 -12.80
CA ASN A 27 5.31 12.83 -12.70
C ASN A 27 3.85 12.69 -12.20
N GLN A 28 3.52 11.60 -11.50
CA GLN A 28 2.24 11.42 -10.84
C GLN A 28 2.44 11.18 -9.34
N ASP A 29 1.50 11.66 -8.55
CA ASP A 29 1.42 11.33 -7.13
C ASP A 29 0.46 10.17 -6.87
N ALA A 30 -0.37 9.81 -7.86
CA ALA A 30 -1.35 8.73 -7.72
C ALA A 30 -0.68 7.36 -7.79
N VAL A 31 -1.07 6.48 -6.86
CA VAL A 31 -0.58 5.11 -6.78
C VAL A 31 -1.58 4.20 -7.50
N ARG A 32 -1.09 3.34 -8.39
CA ARG A 32 -1.91 2.51 -9.28
C ARG A 32 -1.52 1.04 -9.19
N GLY A 33 -2.45 0.16 -9.53
CA GLY A 33 -2.18 -1.27 -9.71
C GLY A 33 -1.83 -1.57 -11.17
N ILE A 34 -0.56 -1.81 -11.49
CA ILE A 34 -0.09 -2.03 -12.88
C ILE A 34 0.56 -3.42 -13.00
N PRO A 35 0.13 -4.27 -13.96
CA PRO A 35 0.78 -5.56 -14.20
C PRO A 35 2.25 -5.41 -14.62
N GLN A 36 3.09 -6.37 -14.20
CA GLN A 36 4.45 -6.58 -14.73
C GLN A 36 5.41 -5.38 -14.60
N MET A 37 5.11 -4.41 -13.73
CA MET A 37 5.95 -3.25 -13.52
C MET A 37 6.52 -3.26 -12.09
N PRO A 38 7.82 -3.51 -11.91
CA PRO A 38 8.41 -3.53 -10.57
C PRO A 38 8.36 -2.13 -9.95
N THR A 39 8.27 -2.10 -8.62
CA THR A 39 8.25 -0.90 -7.79
C THR A 39 9.26 -1.06 -6.65
N MET A 40 9.76 0.04 -6.11
CA MET A 40 10.68 0.00 -4.96
C MET A 40 10.04 0.73 -3.81
N LEU A 41 9.29 0.02 -2.97
CA LEU A 41 8.64 0.59 -1.80
C LEU A 41 9.41 0.22 -0.54
N THR A 42 9.80 1.22 0.24
CA THR A 42 10.47 1.01 1.52
C THR A 42 9.42 0.85 2.62
N LEU A 43 9.49 -0.26 3.34
CA LEU A 43 8.67 -0.56 4.52
C LEU A 43 9.49 -0.32 5.78
N THR A 44 8.99 0.55 6.67
CA THR A 44 9.57 0.78 8.01
C THR A 44 8.49 0.64 9.08
N TYR A 45 8.86 0.21 10.29
CA TYR A 45 7.90 0.08 11.39
C TYR A 45 8.04 1.20 12.40
N VAL A 46 6.91 1.81 12.75
CA VAL A 46 6.78 2.66 13.95
C VAL A 46 6.56 1.78 15.17
N ASN A 47 5.69 0.77 15.04
CA ASN A 47 5.46 -0.24 16.06
C ASN A 47 5.15 -1.59 15.40
N ARG A 48 6.18 -2.43 15.25
CA ARG A 48 6.07 -3.75 14.62
C ARG A 48 5.11 -4.68 15.38
N GLY A 49 5.05 -4.60 16.71
CA GLY A 49 4.17 -5.45 17.51
C GLY A 49 2.69 -5.29 17.16
N ASN A 50 2.30 -4.06 16.78
CA ASN A 50 0.93 -3.72 16.39
C ASN A 50 0.75 -3.61 14.86
N GLY A 51 1.78 -3.95 14.07
CA GLY A 51 1.74 -3.81 12.62
C GLY A 51 1.74 -2.37 12.11
N ILE A 52 2.05 -1.39 12.96
CA ILE A 52 2.05 0.03 12.58
C ILE A 52 3.35 0.34 11.82
N CYS A 53 3.22 0.69 10.56
CA CYS A 53 4.32 0.92 9.63
C CYS A 53 4.14 2.19 8.80
N MET A 54 5.20 2.60 8.13
CA MET A 54 5.17 3.58 7.06
C MET A 54 5.66 2.91 5.79
N ILE A 55 5.05 3.27 4.67
CA ILE A 55 5.47 2.81 3.34
C ILE A 55 5.84 4.05 2.55
N SER A 56 7.00 4.07 1.93
CA SER A 56 7.48 5.20 1.13
C SER A 56 8.00 4.73 -0.22
N ASP A 57 7.92 5.62 -1.22
CA ASP A 57 8.65 5.42 -2.46
C ASP A 57 10.16 5.53 -2.19
N THR A 58 10.91 4.49 -2.52
CA THR A 58 12.34 4.42 -2.21
C THR A 58 13.13 5.44 -3.04
N LEU A 59 12.66 5.74 -4.25
CA LEU A 59 13.36 6.65 -5.16
C LEU A 59 13.14 8.12 -4.79
N GLN A 60 11.91 8.51 -4.45
CA GLN A 60 11.58 9.89 -4.10
C GLN A 60 11.68 10.19 -2.61
N GLY A 61 11.72 9.17 -1.75
CA GLY A 61 11.72 9.34 -0.29
C GLY A 61 10.40 9.89 0.27
N ARG A 62 9.31 9.86 -0.53
CA ARG A 62 7.98 10.36 -0.14
C ARG A 62 7.10 9.23 0.37
N PHE A 63 6.28 9.51 1.37
CA PHE A 63 5.44 8.52 2.02
C PHE A 63 4.14 8.28 1.26
N LEU A 64 3.60 7.07 1.34
CA LEU A 64 2.28 6.73 0.86
C LEU A 64 1.24 7.17 1.91
N GLY A 65 0.23 7.93 1.48
CA GLY A 65 -0.86 8.41 2.33
C GLY A 65 -2.24 8.25 1.69
N ILE A 66 -3.28 8.74 2.38
CA ILE A 66 -4.65 8.83 1.87
C ILE A 66 -5.03 10.27 1.50
N ASN A 67 -5.35 10.52 0.22
CA ASN A 67 -5.94 11.77 -0.21
C ASN A 67 -7.45 11.58 -0.23
N GLN A 68 -8.15 12.26 0.67
CA GLN A 68 -9.60 12.12 0.78
C GLN A 68 -10.25 12.63 -0.51
N LEU A 69 -11.16 11.81 -1.05
CA LEU A 69 -11.92 12.19 -2.23
C LEU A 69 -13.20 12.89 -1.76
N PRO A 70 -13.47 14.13 -2.22
CA PRO A 70 -14.58 14.94 -1.69
C PRO A 70 -15.97 14.34 -1.94
N ASP A 71 -16.10 13.44 -2.92
CA ASP A 71 -17.40 12.97 -3.41
C ASP A 71 -17.82 11.57 -2.91
N VAL A 72 -16.98 10.88 -2.14
CA VAL A 72 -17.29 9.52 -1.66
C VAL A 72 -16.89 9.35 -0.20
N GLU A 73 -17.90 9.39 0.66
CA GLU A 73 -17.76 9.23 2.11
C GLU A 73 -16.91 7.99 2.44
N MET A 74 -15.87 8.19 3.26
CA MET A 74 -14.96 7.16 3.76
C MET A 74 -14.10 6.42 2.71
N THR A 75 -13.97 6.94 1.50
CA THR A 75 -12.97 6.45 0.53
C THR A 75 -11.95 7.53 0.19
N GLY A 76 -10.69 7.11 0.03
CA GLY A 76 -9.62 8.00 -0.40
C GLY A 76 -8.67 7.29 -1.36
N ALA A 77 -8.02 8.05 -2.23
CA ALA A 77 -6.99 7.53 -3.12
C ALA A 77 -5.67 7.40 -2.35
N VAL A 78 -4.92 6.32 -2.61
CA VAL A 78 -3.55 6.19 -2.12
C VAL A 78 -2.63 7.01 -3.03
N TYR A 79 -1.78 7.83 -2.44
CA TYR A 79 -0.94 8.79 -3.15
C TYR A 79 0.41 9.00 -2.46
N LEU A 80 1.36 9.60 -3.17
CA LEU A 80 2.57 10.15 -2.57
C LEU A 80 2.25 11.42 -1.78
N SER A 81 2.27 11.28 -0.47
CA SER A 81 2.18 12.35 0.51
C SER A 81 3.54 13.02 0.71
N GLY A 82 3.53 14.33 0.96
CA GLY A 82 4.67 15.05 1.51
C GLY A 82 4.83 14.87 3.02
N GLU A 83 3.80 14.33 3.68
CA GLU A 83 3.76 14.09 5.12
C GLU A 83 3.82 12.60 5.43
N GLU A 84 4.48 12.26 6.54
CA GLU A 84 4.50 10.91 7.09
C GLU A 84 3.09 10.45 7.46
N GLN A 85 2.67 9.32 6.91
CA GLN A 85 1.42 8.66 7.27
C GLN A 85 1.67 7.20 7.62
N THR A 86 0.94 6.72 8.63
CA THR A 86 1.06 5.34 9.11
C THR A 86 -0.04 4.45 8.54
N TRP A 87 0.33 3.19 8.34
CA TRP A 87 -0.52 2.08 7.96
C TRP A 87 -0.46 0.98 9.02
N ILE A 88 -1.48 0.14 9.07
CA ILE A 88 -1.57 -1.05 9.89
C ILE A 88 -1.54 -2.25 8.96
N LEU A 89 -0.49 -3.06 9.09
CA LEU A 89 -0.34 -4.36 8.44
C LEU A 89 -0.88 -5.47 9.32
N ARG A 90 -1.71 -6.34 8.74
CA ARG A 90 -2.14 -7.60 9.39
C ARG A 90 -1.97 -8.76 8.42
N ARG A 91 -1.36 -9.85 8.90
CA ARG A 91 -1.18 -11.07 8.13
C ARG A 91 -2.53 -11.77 7.92
N VAL A 92 -2.78 -12.21 6.69
CA VAL A 92 -3.93 -13.04 6.30
C VAL A 92 -3.40 -14.13 5.35
N GLY A 93 -3.28 -15.35 5.86
CA GLY A 93 -2.60 -16.43 5.15
C GLY A 93 -1.14 -16.06 4.89
N ASP A 94 -0.69 -16.13 3.63
CA ASP A 94 0.67 -15.76 3.22
C ASP A 94 0.82 -14.30 2.80
N ASN A 95 -0.28 -13.53 2.86
CA ASN A 95 -0.36 -12.15 2.40
C ASN A 95 -0.77 -11.21 3.55
N TYR A 96 -0.94 -9.93 3.23
CA TYR A 96 -1.20 -8.89 4.23
C TYR A 96 -2.33 -7.97 3.81
N THR A 97 -3.16 -7.55 4.75
CA THR A 97 -3.98 -6.36 4.55
C THR A 97 -3.20 -5.12 4.92
N ILE A 98 -3.46 -4.03 4.21
CA ILE A 98 -2.90 -2.70 4.48
C ILE A 98 -4.08 -1.79 4.78
N SER A 99 -4.07 -1.15 5.94
CA SER A 99 -5.20 -0.33 6.39
C SER A 99 -4.75 0.92 7.14
N GLN A 100 -5.57 1.96 7.14
CA GLN A 100 -5.45 3.08 8.07
C GLN A 100 -6.82 3.25 8.71
N GLU A 101 -6.85 3.25 10.04
CA GLU A 101 -8.11 3.14 10.81
C GLU A 101 -8.89 1.90 10.36
N GLU A 102 -10.15 2.05 9.95
CA GLU A 102 -11.00 0.97 9.45
C GLU A 102 -11.02 0.87 7.91
N ARG A 103 -10.15 1.59 7.20
CA ARG A 103 -10.14 1.66 5.73
C ARG A 103 -9.00 0.83 5.14
N PHE A 104 -9.34 -0.15 4.32
CA PHE A 104 -8.39 -1.08 3.69
C PHE A 104 -8.03 -0.68 2.28
N TRP A 105 -6.78 -0.90 1.89
CA TRP A 105 -6.34 -0.79 0.51
C TRP A 105 -7.10 -1.78 -0.37
N PHE A 106 -7.63 -1.29 -1.49
CA PHE A 106 -8.23 -2.09 -2.54
C PHE A 106 -7.90 -1.52 -3.93
N LEU A 107 -7.82 -2.41 -4.91
CA LEU A 107 -7.77 -2.11 -6.33
C LEU A 107 -9.12 -2.51 -6.94
N ALA A 108 -9.71 -1.64 -7.78
CA ALA A 108 -10.99 -1.95 -8.45
C ALA A 108 -10.78 -2.54 -9.86
N GLY A 109 -9.66 -2.25 -10.50
CA GLY A 109 -9.28 -2.80 -11.79
C GLY A 109 -7.83 -2.51 -12.14
N LEU A 110 -7.31 -3.19 -13.16
CA LEU A 110 -5.95 -2.97 -13.65
C LEU A 110 -5.79 -1.54 -14.21
N GLY A 111 -4.68 -0.90 -13.86
CA GLY A 111 -4.36 0.49 -14.22
C GLY A 111 -5.11 1.54 -13.39
N GLU A 112 -6.07 1.14 -12.57
CA GLU A 112 -6.79 2.06 -11.69
C GLU A 112 -5.95 2.47 -10.49
N MET A 113 -6.38 3.56 -9.84
CA MET A 113 -5.79 4.01 -8.58
C MET A 113 -6.10 3.01 -7.47
N ILE A 114 -5.11 2.76 -6.62
CA ILE A 114 -5.34 2.09 -5.35
C ILE A 114 -6.11 3.05 -4.46
N ARG A 115 -7.16 2.53 -3.84
CA ARG A 115 -8.06 3.30 -2.98
C ARG A 115 -8.16 2.65 -1.62
N THR A 116 -8.76 3.37 -0.69
CA THR A 116 -9.10 2.87 0.64
C THR A 116 -10.62 2.77 0.79
N SER A 117 -11.10 1.71 1.44
CA SER A 117 -12.52 1.50 1.71
C SER A 117 -12.71 0.68 2.98
N PRO A 118 -13.76 0.97 3.78
CA PRO A 118 -14.14 0.15 4.94
C PRO A 118 -14.70 -1.23 4.56
N GLU A 119 -15.27 -1.36 3.36
CA GLU A 119 -16.00 -2.57 2.94
C GLU A 119 -15.17 -3.51 2.08
N LYS A 120 -14.10 -3.00 1.45
CA LYS A 120 -13.28 -3.74 0.50
C LYS A 120 -11.94 -4.11 1.09
N GLN A 121 -11.91 -5.20 1.84
CA GLN A 121 -10.67 -5.77 2.35
C GLN A 121 -10.01 -6.66 1.29
N GLN A 122 -8.85 -6.24 0.77
CA GLN A 122 -8.01 -7.04 -0.12
C GLN A 122 -6.67 -7.36 0.55
N THR A 123 -6.03 -8.44 0.09
CA THR A 123 -4.69 -8.83 0.51
C THR A 123 -3.63 -8.44 -0.52
N TRP A 124 -2.42 -8.24 -0.02
CA TRP A 124 -1.28 -7.74 -0.76
C TRP A 124 -0.07 -8.61 -0.46
N LYS A 125 0.64 -9.02 -1.50
CA LYS A 125 1.85 -9.82 -1.43
C LYS A 125 3.06 -8.87 -1.36
N PHE A 126 4.00 -9.18 -0.47
CA PHE A 126 5.25 -8.44 -0.31
C PHE A 126 6.41 -9.30 -0.76
N GLU A 127 7.10 -8.89 -1.82
CA GLU A 127 8.32 -9.55 -2.29
C GLU A 127 9.53 -8.67 -2.00
N GLN A 128 10.40 -9.14 -1.11
CA GLN A 128 11.57 -8.38 -0.68
C GLN A 128 12.57 -8.23 -1.82
N MET A 129 13.03 -7.01 -2.03
CA MET A 129 14.18 -6.69 -2.87
C MET A 129 15.44 -6.80 -2.01
N GLY A 130 16.44 -7.50 -2.53
CA GLY A 130 17.65 -7.94 -1.80
C GLY A 130 18.39 -6.85 -1.05
#